data_AF-A0A8S3KIP0-F1
#
_entry.id   AF-A0A8S3KIP0-F1
#
_cell.length_a   1.000
_cell.length_b   1.000
_cell.length_c   1.000
_cell.angle_alpha   90.00
_cell.angle_beta   90.00
_cell.angle_gamma   90.00
#
_symmetry.space_group_name_H-M   'P 1'
#
loop_
_entity.id
_entity.type
_entity.pdbx_description
1 polymer ?
#
loop_
_entity_poly.entity_id
_entity_poly.type
_entity_poly.pdbx_seq_one_letter_code
_entity_poly.pdbx_strand_id
1 'polypeptide(L)'
;EKILLQSKQYDLLNQLYQSINEWEKAVDISTHYDRIHLRNTYYNYAKYLEQNNQLEKAIELYEKSGTQATEVRRMFLERKDVAGYKAYTAKQNDP
;
A
#
# COMPACT_ATOMS: atom_id res chain seq x y z
N GLU A 1 20.67 -1.36 7.99
CA GLU A 1 20.57 -0.29 6.97
C GLU A 1 21.89 0.03 6.26
N LYS A 2 22.91 0.61 6.92
CA LYS A 2 24.16 1.05 6.27
C LYS A 2 24.87 -0.02 5.41
N ILE A 3 24.94 -1.27 5.89
CA ILE A 3 25.57 -2.38 5.15
C ILE A 3 24.75 -2.71 3.88
N LEU A 4 23.43 -2.74 3.96
CA LEU A 4 22.55 -3.05 2.81
C LEU A 4 22.61 -1.97 1.73
N LEU A 5 22.68 -0.70 2.14
CA LEU A 5 22.89 0.43 1.23
C LEU A 5 24.23 0.32 0.49
N GLN A 6 25.30 -0.04 1.21
CA GLN A 6 26.63 -0.23 0.62
C GLN A 6 26.69 -1.43 -0.34
N SER A 7 25.94 -2.49 -0.04
CA SER A 7 25.86 -3.70 -0.87
C SER A 7 24.84 -3.62 -2.02
N LYS A 8 24.12 -2.50 -2.17
CA LYS A 8 23.05 -2.29 -3.17
C LYS A 8 21.94 -3.35 -3.14
N GLN A 9 21.68 -3.93 -1.96
CA GLN A 9 20.62 -4.91 -1.73
C GLN A 9 19.33 -4.18 -1.33
N TYR A 10 18.74 -3.48 -2.30
CA TYR A 10 17.60 -2.60 -2.08
C TYR A 10 16.29 -3.34 -1.80
N ASP A 11 16.15 -4.56 -2.30
CA ASP A 11 15.07 -5.48 -2.01
C ASP A 11 15.04 -5.89 -0.52
N LEU A 12 16.19 -6.28 0.03
CA LEU A 12 16.34 -6.60 1.45
C LEU A 12 16.16 -5.38 2.33
N LEU A 13 16.61 -4.21 1.85
CA LEU A 13 16.39 -2.96 2.57
C LEU A 13 14.91 -2.57 2.60
N ASN A 14 14.20 -2.75 1.50
CA ASN A 14 12.75 -2.54 1.42
C ASN A 14 12.02 -3.46 2.41
N GLN A 15 12.35 -4.77 2.41
CA GLN A 15 11.77 -5.72 3.36
C GLN A 15 12.06 -5.35 4.82
N LEU A 16 13.28 -4.90 5.12
CA LEU A 16 13.64 -4.41 6.45
C LEU A 16 12.75 -3.24 6.85
N TYR A 17 12.60 -2.22 6.01
CA TYR A 17 11.77 -1.06 6.30
C TYR A 17 10.30 -1.43 6.52
N GLN A 18 9.74 -2.34 5.72
CA GLN A 18 8.39 -2.85 5.96
C GLN A 18 8.28 -3.55 7.33
N SER A 19 9.27 -4.37 7.70
CA SER A 19 9.24 -5.13 8.98
C SER A 19 9.27 -4.25 10.23
N ILE A 20 9.86 -3.05 10.14
CA ILE A 20 9.93 -2.08 11.23
C ILE A 20 8.90 -0.95 11.11
N ASN A 21 7.92 -1.10 10.20
CA ASN A 21 6.86 -0.12 9.90
C ASN A 21 7.37 1.25 9.39
N GLU A 22 8.56 1.30 8.81
CA GLU A 22 9.15 2.48 8.16
C GLU A 22 8.68 2.59 6.70
N TRP A 23 7.36 2.66 6.52
CA TRP A 23 6.72 2.50 5.22
C TRP A 23 7.08 3.58 4.19
N GLU A 24 7.26 4.82 4.63
CA GLU A 24 7.67 5.92 3.73
C GLU A 24 9.07 5.66 3.15
N LYS A 25 10.00 5.17 3.96
CA LYS A 25 11.33 4.76 3.51
C LYS A 25 11.27 3.54 2.59
N ALA A 26 10.39 2.59 2.87
CA ALA A 26 10.16 1.43 2.00
C ALA A 26 9.65 1.85 0.60
N VAL A 27 8.70 2.78 0.55
CA VAL A 27 8.17 3.34 -0.70
C VAL A 27 9.25 4.14 -1.44
N ASP A 28 10.05 4.93 -0.74
CA ASP A 28 11.14 5.71 -1.35
C ASP A 28 12.19 4.80 -2.01
N ILE A 29 12.67 3.79 -1.29
CA ILE A 29 13.63 2.81 -1.84
C ILE A 29 13.05 2.06 -3.03
N SER A 30 11.80 1.59 -2.94
CA SER A 30 11.17 0.88 -4.05
C SER A 30 10.88 1.77 -5.25
N THR A 31 10.64 3.06 -5.06
CA THR A 31 10.45 4.02 -6.16
C THR A 31 11.75 4.27 -6.93
N HIS A 32 12.86 4.42 -6.20
CA HIS A 32 14.14 4.80 -6.78
C HIS A 32 15.01 3.64 -7.24
N TYR A 33 14.99 2.51 -6.52
CA TYR A 33 15.96 1.44 -6.69
C TYR A 33 15.34 0.05 -6.86
N ASP A 34 14.11 -0.16 -6.39
CA ASP A 34 13.45 -1.48 -6.36
C ASP A 34 12.02 -1.44 -6.93
N ARG A 35 11.91 -0.98 -8.18
CA ARG A 35 10.62 -0.72 -8.85
C ARG A 35 9.76 -1.96 -9.04
N ILE A 36 10.39 -3.13 -9.10
CA ILE A 36 9.68 -4.42 -9.23
C ILE A 36 8.81 -4.67 -8.00
N HIS A 37 9.29 -4.29 -6.80
CA HIS A 37 8.54 -4.45 -5.56
C HIS A 37 7.69 -3.24 -5.17
N LEU A 38 7.66 -2.15 -5.96
CA LEU A 38 6.90 -0.93 -5.61
C LEU A 38 5.40 -1.22 -5.42
N ARG A 39 4.79 -1.98 -6.34
CA ARG A 39 3.37 -2.38 -6.21
C ARG A 39 3.11 -3.22 -4.95
N ASN A 40 4.01 -4.15 -4.65
CA ASN A 40 3.92 -4.99 -3.46
C ASN A 40 4.08 -4.16 -2.18
N THR A 41 4.98 -3.18 -2.20
CA THR A 41 5.22 -2.25 -1.10
C THR A 41 3.99 -1.40 -0.81
N TYR A 42 3.33 -0.89 -1.85
CA TYR A 42 2.05 -0.19 -1.71
C TYR A 42 0.95 -1.09 -1.14
N TYR A 43 0.84 -2.34 -1.62
CA TYR A 43 -0.15 -3.29 -1.12
C TYR A 43 0.06 -3.60 0.38
N ASN A 44 1.29 -3.91 0.79
CA ASN A 44 1.59 -4.21 2.18
C ASN A 44 1.36 -2.99 3.09
N TYR A 45 1.70 -1.80 2.60
CA TYR A 45 1.45 -0.58 3.35
C TYR A 45 -0.06 -0.30 3.48
N ALA A 46 -0.84 -0.53 2.42
CA ALA A 46 -2.30 -0.45 2.47
C ALA A 46 -2.89 -1.40 3.51
N LYS A 47 -2.42 -2.65 3.57
CA LYS A 47 -2.84 -3.64 4.58
C LYS A 47 -2.52 -3.17 6.00
N TYR A 48 -1.34 -2.61 6.21
CA TYR A 48 -0.97 -2.03 7.50
C TYR A 48 -1.89 -0.88 7.91
N LEU A 49 -2.13 0.10 7.03
CA LEU A 49 -3.01 1.23 7.32
C LEU A 49 -4.45 0.79 7.55
N GLU A 50 -4.92 -0.22 6.81
CA GLU A 50 -6.23 -0.82 6.99
C GLU A 50 -6.39 -1.43 8.40
N GLN A 51 -5.38 -2.16 8.89
CA GLN A 51 -5.35 -2.71 10.24
C GLN A 51 -5.31 -1.62 11.32
N ASN A 52 -4.71 -0.48 11.01
CA ASN A 52 -4.69 0.71 11.87
C ASN A 52 -5.93 1.62 11.69
N ASN A 53 -6.97 1.16 11.00
CA ASN A 53 -8.21 1.89 10.72
C ASN A 53 -8.05 3.21 9.92
N GLN A 54 -6.95 3.38 9.19
CA GLN A 54 -6.70 4.54 8.31
C GLN A 54 -7.20 4.26 6.89
N LEU A 55 -8.53 4.18 6.73
CA LEU A 55 -9.15 3.57 5.54
C LEU A 55 -8.96 4.38 4.26
N GLU A 56 -9.05 5.69 4.34
CA GLU A 56 -8.88 6.57 3.17
C GLU A 56 -7.49 6.41 2.57
N LYS A 57 -6.45 6.43 3.42
CA LYS A 57 -5.07 6.20 2.99
C LYS A 57 -4.85 4.78 2.48
N ALA A 58 -5.50 3.78 3.09
CA ALA A 58 -5.43 2.41 2.61
C ALA A 58 -6.01 2.28 1.18
N ILE A 59 -7.13 2.95 0.88
CA ILE A 59 -7.73 2.98 -0.45
C ILE A 59 -6.76 3.57 -1.47
N GLU A 60 -6.17 4.74 -1.19
CA GLU A 60 -5.19 5.37 -2.10
C GLU A 60 -4.00 4.46 -2.39
N LEU A 61 -3.52 3.72 -1.40
CA LEU A 61 -2.40 2.79 -1.57
C LEU A 61 -2.83 1.52 -2.33
N TYR A 62 -4.04 1.02 -2.12
CA TYR A 62 -4.59 -0.08 -2.92
C TYR A 62 -4.77 0.29 -4.40
N GLU A 63 -5.06 1.56 -4.68
CA GLU A 63 -5.10 2.08 -6.05
C GLU A 63 -3.69 2.14 -6.65
N LYS A 64 -2.70 2.61 -5.89
CA LYS A 64 -1.30 2.63 -6.33
C LYS A 64 -0.71 1.23 -6.53
N SER A 65 -1.16 0.22 -5.78
CA SER A 65 -0.78 -1.18 -6.01
C SER A 65 -1.53 -1.84 -7.17
N GLY A 66 -2.60 -1.22 -7.68
CA GLY A 66 -3.46 -1.77 -8.72
C GLY A 66 -4.39 -2.89 -8.22
N THR A 67 -4.65 -2.95 -6.91
CA THR A 67 -5.48 -3.98 -6.27
C THR A 67 -6.81 -3.43 -5.77
N GLN A 68 -7.22 -2.22 -6.19
CA GLN A 68 -8.42 -1.58 -5.67
C GLN A 68 -9.71 -2.37 -5.94
N ALA A 69 -9.81 -3.03 -7.10
CA ALA A 69 -11.01 -3.78 -7.48
C ALA A 69 -11.32 -4.95 -6.52
N THR A 70 -10.29 -5.55 -5.93
CA THR A 70 -10.40 -6.67 -5.00
C THR A 70 -10.32 -6.19 -3.55
N GLU A 71 -9.27 -5.45 -3.18
CA GLU A 71 -8.99 -5.12 -1.78
C GLU A 71 -9.92 -4.05 -1.22
N VAL A 72 -10.22 -2.99 -1.98
CA VAL A 72 -11.15 -1.96 -1.49
C VAL A 72 -12.54 -2.56 -1.32
N ARG A 73 -12.99 -3.39 -2.27
CA ARG A 73 -14.25 -4.14 -2.14
C ARG A 73 -14.26 -5.04 -0.90
N ARG A 74 -13.21 -5.85 -0.72
CA ARG A 74 -13.05 -6.76 0.43
C ARG A 74 -13.13 -5.99 1.75
N MET A 75 -12.39 -4.89 1.84
CA MET A 75 -12.32 -4.00 2.99
C MET A 75 -13.70 -3.47 3.40
N PHE A 76 -14.49 -2.95 2.46
CA PHE A 76 -15.83 -2.44 2.76
C PHE A 76 -16.81 -3.55 3.12
N LEU A 77 -16.73 -4.71 2.46
CA LEU A 77 -17.61 -5.86 2.73
C LEU A 77 -17.40 -6.43 4.14
N GLU A 78 -16.14 -6.60 4.57
CA GLU A 78 -15.81 -7.06 5.92
C GLU A 78 -16.35 -6.12 7.01
N ARG A 79 -16.38 -4.82 6.72
CA ARG A 79 -16.96 -3.79 7.60
C ARG A 79 -18.47 -3.64 7.48
N LYS A 80 -19.12 -4.36 6.55
CA LYS A 80 -20.55 -4.22 6.20
C LYS A 80 -20.92 -2.78 5.78
N ASP A 81 -19.97 -2.01 5.28
CA ASP A 81 -20.17 -0.62 4.86
C ASP A 81 -20.50 -0.53 3.36
N VAL A 82 -21.73 -0.91 3.03
CA VAL A 82 -22.24 -0.85 1.66
C VAL A 82 -22.38 0.59 1.16
N ALA A 83 -22.68 1.53 2.06
CA ALA A 83 -22.85 2.93 1.71
C ALA A 83 -21.51 3.56 1.30
N GLY A 84 -20.45 3.32 2.07
CA GLY A 84 -19.09 3.77 1.77
C GLY A 84 -18.57 3.19 0.46
N TYR A 85 -18.79 1.89 0.20
CA TYR A 85 -18.40 1.29 -1.07
C TYR A 85 -19.12 1.93 -2.28
N LYS A 86 -20.43 2.20 -2.16
CA LYS A 86 -21.19 2.89 -3.22
C LYS A 86 -20.63 4.29 -3.46
N ALA A 87 -20.37 5.06 -2.40
CA ALA A 87 -19.79 6.40 -2.51
C ALA A 87 -18.40 6.37 -3.17
N TYR A 88 -17.56 5.40 -2.81
CA TYR A 88 -16.26 5.18 -3.46
C TYR A 88 -16.42 4.93 -4.97
N THR A 89 -17.29 4.00 -5.36
CA THR A 89 -17.52 3.70 -6.79
C THR A 89 -18.13 4.86 -7.57
N ALA A 90 -18.96 5.70 -6.93
CA ALA A 90 -19.52 6.88 -7.57
C ALA A 90 -18.43 7.90 -7.90
N LYS A 91 -17.48 8.14 -6.98
CA LYS A 91 -16.34 9.05 -7.20
C LYS A 91 -15.41 8.58 -8.33
N GLN A 92 -15.24 7.27 -8.51
CA GLN A 92 -14.39 6.71 -9.57
C GLN A 92 -15.00 6.83 -10.97
N ASN A 93 -16.31 7.04 -11.07
CA ASN A 93 -17.05 7.16 -12.34
C ASN A 93 -17.32 8.61 -12.73
N ASP A 94 -16.89 9.60 -11.93
CA ASP A 94 -17.06 11.02 -12.21
C ASP A 94 -15.83 11.51 -13.02
N PRO A 95 -16.01 11.94 -14.28
CA PRO A 95 -14.91 12.25 -15.22
C PRO A 95 -14.14 13.55 -14.92
#